data_AF-A0A2E7WDS5-F1
#
_entry.id   AF-A0A2E7WDS5-F1
#
_cell.length_a   1.000
_cell.length_b   1.000
_cell.length_c   1.000
_cell.angle_alpha   90.00
_cell.angle_beta   90.00
_cell.angle_gamma   90.00
#
_symmetry.space_group_name_H-M   'P 1'
#
loop_
_entity.id
_entity.type
_entity.pdbx_description
1 polymer ?
#
loop_
_entity_poly.entity_id
_entity_poly.type
_entity_poly.pdbx_seq_one_letter_code
_entity_poly.pdbx_strand_id
1 'polypeptide(L)'
;MNFINNRTVSLKKMMAVAGLFWFFFLVFYLLAALTFHSGEQAFTAFYVGFNNSIFHPILASLLIATLSFHVYVAITRQLSNNVSSGDRYKKPYPKAIPRIVAWSGAAIILIFILTHTFQMFSTNTVDLYSEIQNIFKRPIMWGIYGLGMVAISTHLHHGLTNVLQTLGISSKQHNGVALILVVLMMAGYVSIPLGVLYA
;
A
#
# COMPACT_ATOMS: atom_id res chain seq x y z
N MET A 1 -0.32 0.56 35.68
CA MET A 1 -0.35 0.23 34.24
C MET A 1 1.09 0.32 33.73
N ASN A 2 1.73 -0.81 33.37
CA ASN A 2 3.18 -0.85 33.13
C ASN A 2 3.60 -0.07 31.87
N PHE A 3 4.68 0.72 31.97
CA PHE A 3 5.24 1.56 30.90
C PHE A 3 5.43 0.82 29.55
N ILE A 4 5.81 -0.46 29.60
CA ILE A 4 6.01 -1.33 28.44
C ILE A 4 4.70 -1.58 27.67
N ASN A 5 3.57 -1.75 28.36
CA ASN A 5 2.27 -1.98 27.72
C ASN A 5 1.76 -0.70 27.01
N ASN A 6 2.02 0.47 27.57
CA ASN A 6 1.64 1.74 26.95
C ASN A 6 2.45 2.00 25.66
N ARG A 7 3.74 1.67 25.66
CA ARG A 7 4.61 1.79 24.48
C ARG A 7 4.17 0.88 23.33
N THR A 8 3.87 -0.39 23.60
CA THR A 8 3.47 -1.35 22.56
C THR A 8 2.12 -1.01 21.92
N VAL A 9 1.18 -0.49 22.72
CA VAL A 9 -0.11 0.03 22.23
C VAL A 9 0.09 1.29 21.39
N SER A 10 0.90 2.24 21.87
CA SER A 10 1.19 3.49 21.15
C SER A 10 1.83 3.22 19.78
N LEU A 11 2.84 2.35 19.71
CA LEU A 11 3.48 1.97 18.44
C LEU A 11 2.50 1.32 17.47
N LYS A 12 1.57 0.48 17.96
CA LYS A 12 0.52 -0.13 17.11
C LYS A 12 -0.39 0.95 16.51
N LYS A 13 -0.79 1.95 17.31
CA LYS A 13 -1.61 3.08 16.84
C LYS A 13 -0.87 3.91 15.81
N MET A 14 0.39 4.28 16.08
CA MET A 14 1.21 5.03 15.13
C MET A 14 1.44 4.27 13.81
N MET A 15 1.65 2.95 13.87
CA MET A 15 1.78 2.12 12.67
C MET A 15 0.50 2.14 11.82
N ALA A 16 -0.67 2.17 12.46
CA ALA A 16 -1.95 2.32 11.77
C ALA A 16 -2.11 3.72 11.14
N VAL A 17 -1.65 4.78 11.80
CA VAL A 17 -1.61 6.14 11.23
C VAL A 17 -0.70 6.20 10.01
N ALA A 18 0.50 5.61 10.07
CA ALA A 18 1.38 5.49 8.91
C ALA A 18 0.72 4.71 7.76
N GLY A 19 0.00 3.63 8.07
CA GLY A 19 -0.78 2.89 7.08
C GLY A 19 -1.91 3.72 6.43
N LEU A 20 -2.61 4.56 7.21
CA LEU A 20 -3.61 5.48 6.67
C LEU A 20 -2.99 6.55 5.78
N PHE A 21 -1.82 7.09 6.15
CA PHE A 21 -1.09 8.01 5.28
C PHE A 21 -0.77 7.37 3.93
N TRP A 22 -0.30 6.12 3.92
CA TRP A 22 -0.07 5.36 2.70
C TRP A 22 -1.35 5.08 1.91
N PHE A 23 -2.47 4.78 2.58
CA PHE A 23 -3.76 4.64 1.91
C PHE A 23 -4.16 5.92 1.17
N PHE A 24 -4.09 7.09 1.82
CA PHE A 24 -4.41 8.36 1.17
C PHE A 24 -3.42 8.70 0.04
N PHE A 25 -2.13 8.37 0.21
CA PHE A 25 -1.18 8.47 -0.89
C PHE A 25 -1.58 7.60 -2.09
N LEU A 26 -2.00 6.35 -1.87
CA LEU A 26 -2.46 5.49 -2.96
C LEU A 26 -3.70 6.07 -3.64
N VAL A 27 -4.64 6.67 -2.90
CA VAL A 27 -5.78 7.37 -3.50
C VAL A 27 -5.30 8.54 -4.37
N PHE A 28 -4.42 9.39 -3.85
CA PHE A 28 -3.83 10.49 -4.62
C PHE A 28 -3.09 9.99 -5.87
N TYR A 29 -2.27 8.97 -5.72
CA TYR A 29 -1.49 8.37 -6.80
C TYR A 29 -2.40 7.75 -7.86
N LEU A 30 -3.52 7.13 -7.45
CA LEU A 30 -4.53 6.65 -8.39
C LEU A 30 -5.19 7.79 -9.16
N LEU A 31 -5.59 8.87 -8.48
CA LEU A 31 -6.19 10.04 -9.15
C LEU A 31 -5.24 10.67 -10.17
N ALA A 32 -3.95 10.78 -9.81
CA ALA A 32 -2.90 11.19 -10.73
C ALA A 32 -2.79 10.24 -11.92
N ALA A 33 -2.75 8.93 -11.68
CA ALA A 33 -2.67 7.91 -12.73
C ALA A 33 -3.88 7.93 -13.67
N LEU A 34 -5.09 8.17 -13.16
CA LEU A 34 -6.32 8.22 -13.96
C LEU A 34 -6.31 9.36 -15.00
N THR A 35 -5.49 10.40 -14.83
CA THR A 35 -5.27 11.42 -15.88
C THR A 35 -4.70 10.84 -17.17
N PHE A 36 -4.11 9.64 -17.14
CA PHE A 36 -3.67 8.89 -18.32
C PHE A 36 -4.82 8.67 -19.31
N HIS A 37 -6.04 8.44 -18.83
CA HIS A 37 -7.23 8.28 -19.67
C HIS A 37 -7.67 9.57 -20.37
N SER A 38 -7.15 10.73 -19.94
CA SER A 38 -7.38 12.02 -20.58
C SER A 38 -6.36 12.35 -21.67
N GLY A 39 -5.49 11.39 -22.01
CA GLY A 39 -4.47 11.51 -23.04
C GLY A 39 -3.15 12.13 -22.55
N GLU A 40 -2.16 12.08 -23.43
CA GLU A 40 -0.77 12.46 -23.15
C GLU A 40 -0.64 13.87 -22.58
N GLN A 41 -1.29 14.85 -23.21
CA GLN A 41 -1.18 16.25 -22.80
C GLN A 41 -1.63 16.47 -21.34
N ALA A 42 -2.78 15.91 -20.95
CA ALA A 42 -3.32 16.07 -19.60
C ALA A 42 -2.47 15.35 -18.55
N PHE A 43 -2.04 14.12 -18.86
CA PHE A 43 -1.18 13.33 -17.99
C PHE A 43 0.18 13.99 -17.76
N THR A 44 0.83 14.43 -18.84
CA THR A 44 2.14 15.10 -18.78
C THR A 44 2.03 16.44 -18.05
N ALA A 45 0.98 17.23 -18.29
CA ALA A 45 0.77 18.49 -17.59
C ALA A 45 0.61 18.28 -16.07
N PHE A 46 -0.18 17.28 -15.65
CA PHE A 46 -0.32 16.94 -14.24
C PHE A 46 1.02 16.50 -13.63
N TYR A 47 1.73 15.58 -14.30
CA TYR A 47 3.00 15.04 -13.84
C TYR A 47 4.04 16.13 -13.63
N VAL A 48 4.28 16.96 -14.66
CA VAL A 48 5.25 18.06 -14.61
C VAL A 48 4.85 19.09 -13.54
N GLY A 49 3.57 19.45 -13.47
CA GLY A 49 3.06 20.40 -12.48
C GLY A 49 3.27 19.93 -11.04
N PHE A 50 3.00 18.66 -10.76
CA PHE A 50 3.24 18.08 -9.44
C PHE A 50 4.74 17.97 -9.14
N ASN A 51 5.53 17.45 -10.07
CA ASN A 51 6.96 17.18 -9.87
C ASN A 51 7.78 18.46 -9.64
N ASN A 52 7.38 19.58 -10.26
CA ASN A 52 8.01 20.88 -10.06
C ASN A 52 7.52 21.62 -8.80
N SER A 53 6.52 21.09 -8.10
CA SER A 53 5.99 21.71 -6.88
C SER A 53 6.84 21.38 -5.66
N ILE A 54 6.83 22.26 -4.65
CA ILE A 54 7.45 22.01 -3.34
C ILE A 54 6.86 20.78 -2.62
N PHE A 55 5.63 20.39 -2.97
CA PHE A 55 4.94 19.26 -2.36
C PHE A 55 5.60 17.92 -2.73
N HIS A 56 6.18 17.79 -3.92
CA HIS A 56 6.78 16.55 -4.39
C HIS A 56 7.91 16.03 -3.46
N PRO A 57 9.00 16.78 -3.19
CA PRO A 57 10.08 16.30 -2.33
C PRO A 57 9.64 16.09 -0.87
N ILE A 58 8.69 16.89 -0.37
CA ILE A 58 8.11 16.71 0.97
C ILE A 58 7.35 15.38 1.04
N LEU A 59 6.47 15.12 0.06
CA LEU A 59 5.70 13.89 0.00
C LEU A 59 6.63 12.67 -0.13
N ALA A 60 7.63 12.72 -1.00
CA ALA A 60 8.61 11.64 -1.17
C ALA A 60 9.35 11.33 0.15
N SER A 61 9.79 12.37 0.87
CA SER A 61 10.47 12.22 2.17
C SER A 61 9.55 11.58 3.22
N LEU A 62 8.30 12.03 3.29
CA LEU A 62 7.30 11.47 4.20
C LEU A 62 6.95 10.02 3.88
N LEU A 63 6.85 9.66 2.60
CA LEU A 63 6.61 8.28 2.18
C LEU A 63 7.74 7.36 2.63
N ILE A 64 9.00 7.74 2.38
CA ILE A 64 10.15 6.94 2.82
C ILE A 64 10.17 6.80 4.35
N ALA A 65 10.00 7.90 5.08
CA ALA A 65 10.02 7.89 6.55
C ALA A 65 8.89 7.02 7.12
N THR A 66 7.66 7.19 6.64
CA THR A 66 6.49 6.47 7.16
C THR A 66 6.47 5.01 6.76
N LEU A 67 6.96 4.64 5.56
CA LEU A 67 7.10 3.23 5.16
C LEU A 67 8.14 2.54 6.01
N SER A 68 9.31 3.16 6.18
CA SER A 68 10.40 2.62 7.01
C SER A 68 9.90 2.40 8.43
N PHE A 69 9.21 3.38 9.00
CA PHE A 69 8.58 3.26 10.31
C PHE A 69 7.53 2.14 10.35
N HIS A 70 6.62 2.08 9.37
CA HIS A 70 5.56 1.07 9.30
C HIS A 70 6.14 -0.35 9.26
N VAL A 71 7.11 -0.60 8.38
CA VAL A 71 7.79 -1.89 8.23
C VAL A 71 8.58 -2.24 9.49
N TYR A 72 9.35 -1.31 10.05
CA TYR A 72 10.10 -1.52 11.28
C TYR A 72 9.19 -1.93 12.44
N VAL A 73 8.10 -1.19 12.67
CA VAL A 73 7.16 -1.49 13.76
C VAL A 73 6.41 -2.80 13.49
N ALA A 74 6.05 -3.10 12.24
CA ALA A 74 5.40 -4.35 11.88
C ALA A 74 6.30 -5.56 12.19
N ILE A 75 7.57 -5.51 11.78
CA ILE A 75 8.55 -6.59 12.01
C ILE A 75 8.83 -6.76 13.50
N THR A 76 9.22 -5.68 14.18
CA THR A 76 9.62 -5.74 15.60
C THR A 76 8.49 -6.26 16.48
N ARG A 77 7.25 -5.78 16.27
CA ARG A 77 6.09 -6.25 17.04
C ARG A 77 5.77 -7.71 16.77
N GLN A 78 5.91 -8.16 15.53
CA GLN A 78 5.64 -9.55 15.18
C GLN A 78 6.69 -10.50 15.76
N LEU A 79 7.97 -10.10 15.77
CA LEU A 79 9.04 -10.86 16.42
C LEU A 79 8.85 -10.91 17.95
N SER A 80 8.50 -9.80 18.61
CA SER A 80 8.25 -9.79 20.06
C SER A 80 7.03 -10.62 20.47
N ASN A 81 5.98 -10.66 19.64
CA ASN A 81 4.83 -11.54 19.87
C ASN A 81 5.20 -13.02 19.74
N ASN A 82 6.20 -13.38 18.92
CA ASN A 82 6.67 -14.76 18.80
C ASN A 82 7.35 -15.24 20.09
N VAL A 83 8.19 -14.38 20.68
CA VAL A 83 8.88 -14.67 21.96
C VAL A 83 7.89 -14.80 23.11
N SER A 84 6.78 -14.06 23.05
CA SER A 84 5.77 -14.04 24.11
C SER A 84 4.74 -15.18 24.03
N SER A 85 4.78 -16.02 22.99
CA SER A 85 3.85 -17.16 22.81
C SER A 85 4.28 -18.41 23.58
N GLY A 86 4.75 -18.25 24.82
CA GLY A 86 4.81 -19.35 25.80
C GLY A 86 3.40 -19.66 26.30
N ASP A 87 3.04 -20.95 26.32
CA ASP A 87 1.75 -21.55 26.72
C ASP A 87 0.65 -20.59 27.17
N ARG A 88 -0.21 -20.12 26.24
CA ARG A 88 -1.50 -19.53 26.63
C ARG A 88 -2.60 -19.52 25.57
N TYR A 89 -3.71 -20.14 25.99
CA TYR A 89 -5.11 -20.06 25.53
C TYR A 89 -5.48 -20.73 24.19
N LYS A 90 -5.89 -22.01 24.27
CA LYS A 90 -6.66 -22.72 23.24
C LYS A 90 -8.09 -22.19 23.17
N LYS A 91 -8.32 -21.01 22.60
CA LYS A 91 -9.66 -20.65 22.12
C LYS A 91 -9.81 -21.17 20.69
N PRO A 92 -10.93 -21.81 20.30
CA PRO A 92 -11.21 -22.12 18.91
C PRO A 92 -11.47 -20.80 18.19
N TYR A 93 -10.39 -20.14 17.76
CA TYR A 93 -10.44 -18.99 16.88
C TYR A 93 -10.79 -19.50 15.48
N PRO A 94 -11.56 -18.74 14.67
CA PRO A 94 -11.76 -19.06 13.26
C PRO A 94 -10.40 -19.31 12.61
N LYS A 95 -10.32 -20.27 11.66
CA LYS A 95 -9.08 -20.68 10.97
C LYS A 95 -8.25 -19.46 10.62
N ALA A 96 -7.25 -19.15 11.46
CA ALA A 96 -6.46 -17.96 11.32
C ALA A 96 -5.67 -18.07 10.02
N ILE A 97 -5.53 -16.97 9.28
CA ILE A 97 -4.65 -16.93 8.11
C ILE A 97 -3.28 -17.43 8.59
N PRO A 98 -2.72 -18.49 7.96
CA PRO A 98 -1.45 -19.03 8.39
C PRO A 98 -0.40 -17.92 8.40
N ARG A 99 0.41 -17.87 9.46
CA ARG A 99 1.41 -16.81 9.63
C ARG A 99 2.35 -16.71 8.42
N ILE A 100 2.71 -17.85 7.82
CA ILE A 100 3.52 -17.91 6.60
C ILE A 100 2.85 -17.17 5.42
N VAL A 101 1.54 -17.32 5.25
CA VAL A 101 0.76 -16.64 4.20
C VAL A 101 0.70 -15.13 4.44
N ALA A 102 0.51 -14.72 5.70
CA ALA A 102 0.50 -13.30 6.05
C ALA A 102 1.87 -12.63 5.80
N TRP A 103 2.96 -13.31 6.16
CA TRP A 103 4.32 -12.82 5.91
C TRP A 103 4.71 -12.85 4.44
N SER A 104 4.34 -13.88 3.69
CA SER A 104 4.60 -13.94 2.25
C SER A 104 3.87 -12.81 1.52
N GLY A 105 2.61 -12.53 1.88
CA GLY A 105 1.87 -11.38 1.35
C GLY A 105 2.56 -10.05 1.66
N ALA A 106 2.95 -9.81 2.91
CA ALA A 106 3.67 -8.59 3.29
C ALA A 106 5.03 -8.45 2.57
N ALA A 107 5.78 -9.54 2.40
CA ALA A 107 7.04 -9.55 1.68
C ALA A 107 6.85 -9.24 0.18
N ILE A 108 5.84 -9.84 -0.45
CA ILE A 108 5.50 -9.57 -1.86
C ILE A 108 5.19 -8.08 -2.06
N ILE A 109 4.43 -7.46 -1.15
CA ILE A 109 4.14 -6.01 -1.23
C ILE A 109 5.42 -5.19 -1.14
N LEU A 110 6.29 -5.49 -0.18
CA LEU A 110 7.52 -4.74 -0.01
C LEU A 110 8.43 -4.87 -1.24
N ILE A 111 8.59 -6.10 -1.77
CA ILE A 111 9.36 -6.34 -3.00
C ILE A 111 8.74 -5.58 -4.17
N PHE A 112 7.41 -5.59 -4.30
CA PHE A 112 6.70 -4.87 -5.34
C PHE A 112 6.93 -3.35 -5.23
N ILE A 113 6.78 -2.77 -4.03
CA ILE A 113 7.04 -1.33 -3.80
C ILE A 113 8.47 -0.98 -4.19
N LEU A 114 9.47 -1.73 -3.72
CA LEU A 114 10.87 -1.46 -4.05
C LEU A 114 11.15 -1.57 -5.56
N THR A 115 10.62 -2.62 -6.20
CA THR A 115 10.78 -2.84 -7.65
C THR A 115 10.10 -1.73 -8.44
N HIS A 116 8.87 -1.39 -8.10
CA HIS A 116 8.10 -0.33 -8.76
C HIS A 116 8.79 1.04 -8.57
N THR A 117 9.21 1.37 -7.35
CA THR A 117 9.92 2.62 -7.07
C THR A 117 11.23 2.71 -7.86
N PHE A 118 12.04 1.65 -7.88
CA PHE A 118 13.27 1.62 -8.67
C PHE A 118 13.02 1.76 -10.17
N GLN A 119 11.98 1.07 -10.69
CA GLN A 119 11.57 1.20 -12.09
C GLN A 119 11.19 2.64 -12.43
N MET A 120 10.38 3.30 -11.58
CA MET A 120 9.98 4.69 -11.82
C MET A 120 11.17 5.67 -11.75
N PHE A 121 12.12 5.46 -10.83
CA PHE A 121 13.36 6.27 -10.79
C PHE A 121 14.26 6.07 -12.01
N SER A 122 14.20 4.90 -12.64
CA SER A 122 15.01 4.58 -13.83
C SER A 122 14.32 4.95 -15.15
N THR A 123 13.06 5.40 -15.09
CA THR A 123 12.26 5.72 -16.28
C THR A 123 12.61 7.12 -16.79
N ASN A 124 12.66 7.30 -18.12
CA ASN A 124 12.79 8.63 -18.69
C ASN A 124 11.51 9.44 -18.46
N THR A 125 11.59 10.45 -17.60
CA THR A 125 10.42 11.23 -17.18
C THR A 125 10.06 12.36 -18.16
N VAL A 126 10.84 12.57 -19.22
CA VAL A 126 10.53 13.57 -20.27
C VAL A 126 9.26 13.19 -21.02
N ASP A 127 9.08 11.89 -21.30
CA ASP A 127 7.88 11.33 -21.93
C ASP A 127 7.37 10.13 -21.12
N LEU A 128 6.90 10.41 -19.90
CA LEU A 128 6.40 9.39 -18.99
C LEU A 128 5.17 8.65 -19.56
N TYR A 129 4.37 9.32 -20.39
CA TYR A 129 3.18 8.72 -20.99
C TYR A 129 3.55 7.56 -21.92
N SER A 130 4.47 7.78 -22.86
CA SER A 130 5.00 6.73 -23.74
C SER A 130 5.71 5.63 -22.96
N GLU A 131 6.46 5.98 -21.92
CA GLU A 131 7.12 4.99 -21.07
C GLU A 131 6.13 4.08 -20.35
N ILE A 132 5.01 4.60 -19.83
CA ILE A 132 3.95 3.78 -19.22
C ILE A 132 3.38 2.80 -20.24
N GLN A 133 3.14 3.24 -21.49
CA GLN A 133 2.70 2.35 -22.54
C GLN A 133 3.73 1.24 -22.81
N ASN A 134 5.01 1.59 -22.93
CA ASN A 134 6.09 0.63 -23.17
C ASN A 134 6.25 -0.36 -22.02
N ILE A 135 6.01 0.08 -20.77
CA ILE A 135 5.97 -0.79 -19.61
C ILE A 135 4.88 -1.85 -19.78
N PHE A 136 3.64 -1.45 -20.06
CA PHE A 136 2.51 -2.39 -20.12
C PHE A 136 2.39 -3.18 -21.42
N LYS A 137 3.13 -2.81 -22.47
CA LYS A 137 3.34 -3.66 -23.65
C LYS A 137 4.18 -4.91 -23.36
N ARG A 138 4.95 -4.94 -22.27
CA ARG A 138 5.76 -6.10 -21.87
C ARG A 138 4.93 -7.08 -21.04
N PRO A 139 4.69 -8.33 -21.50
CA PRO A 139 3.82 -9.28 -20.80
C PRO A 139 4.25 -9.59 -19.35
N ILE A 140 5.56 -9.59 -19.07
CA ILE A 140 6.08 -9.81 -17.72
C ILE A 140 5.58 -8.76 -16.71
N MET A 141 5.33 -7.53 -17.16
CA MET A 141 4.88 -6.45 -16.29
C MET A 141 3.45 -6.67 -15.81
N TRP A 142 2.61 -7.37 -16.57
CA TRP A 142 1.27 -7.78 -16.13
C TRP A 142 1.35 -8.75 -14.95
N GLY A 143 2.29 -9.70 -14.98
CA GLY A 143 2.54 -10.61 -13.87
C GLY A 143 3.02 -9.87 -12.62
N ILE A 144 4.01 -8.99 -12.76
CA ILE A 144 4.59 -8.22 -11.66
C ILE A 144 3.55 -7.30 -11.03
N TYR A 145 2.87 -6.48 -11.84
CA TYR A 145 1.86 -5.54 -11.34
C TYR A 145 0.60 -6.25 -10.86
N GLY A 146 0.17 -7.33 -11.53
CA GLY A 146 -0.97 -8.13 -11.08
C GLY A 146 -0.73 -8.77 -9.70
N LEU A 147 0.45 -9.36 -9.48
CA LEU A 147 0.83 -9.91 -8.19
C LEU A 147 0.93 -8.80 -7.11
N GLY A 148 1.53 -7.66 -7.46
CA GLY A 148 1.60 -6.47 -6.59
C GLY A 148 0.21 -5.97 -6.19
N MET A 149 -0.72 -5.90 -7.15
CA MET A 149 -2.10 -5.46 -6.93
C MET A 149 -2.86 -6.39 -5.99
N VAL A 150 -2.74 -7.71 -6.15
CA VAL A 150 -3.36 -8.67 -5.24
C VAL A 150 -2.79 -8.52 -3.82
N ALA A 151 -1.47 -8.41 -3.71
CA ALA A 151 -0.81 -8.30 -2.42
C ALA A 151 -1.20 -6.99 -1.69
N ILE A 152 -1.12 -5.83 -2.38
CA ILE A 152 -1.55 -4.54 -1.82
C ILE A 152 -3.03 -4.58 -1.43
N SER A 153 -3.91 -5.11 -2.30
CA SER A 153 -5.35 -5.14 -2.05
C SER A 153 -5.70 -5.98 -0.81
N THR A 154 -5.09 -7.15 -0.64
CA THR A 154 -5.33 -8.01 0.53
C THR A 154 -4.82 -7.37 1.82
N HIS A 155 -3.65 -6.73 1.79
CA HIS A 155 -3.11 -5.99 2.93
C HIS A 155 -3.95 -4.77 3.30
N LEU A 156 -4.39 -4.01 2.29
CA LEU A 156 -5.23 -2.84 2.49
C LEU A 156 -6.60 -3.23 3.05
N HIS A 157 -7.22 -4.29 2.54
CA HIS A 157 -8.46 -4.84 3.07
C HIS A 157 -8.32 -5.21 4.55
N HIS A 158 -7.25 -5.94 4.90
CA HIS A 158 -6.97 -6.32 6.29
C HIS A 158 -6.76 -5.09 7.20
N GLY A 159 -5.97 -4.12 6.73
CA GLY A 159 -5.65 -2.89 7.46
C GLY A 159 -6.89 -2.04 7.71
N LEU A 160 -7.63 -1.69 6.66
CA LEU A 160 -8.81 -0.82 6.73
C LEU A 160 -9.96 -1.44 7.54
N THR A 161 -10.16 -2.76 7.44
CA THR A 161 -11.23 -3.46 8.19
C THR A 161 -11.11 -3.23 9.70
N ASN A 162 -9.89 -3.11 10.22
CA ASN A 162 -9.58 -3.06 11.66
C ASN A 162 -8.95 -1.73 12.11
N VAL A 163 -8.83 -0.73 11.23
CA VAL A 163 -8.07 0.49 11.53
C VAL A 163 -8.71 1.30 12.67
N LEU A 164 -10.04 1.44 12.67
CA LEU A 164 -10.76 2.18 13.72
C LEU A 164 -10.68 1.48 15.09
N GLN A 165 -10.67 0.14 15.11
CA GLN A 165 -10.40 -0.63 16.33
C GLN A 165 -8.98 -0.42 16.82
N THR A 166 -8.01 -0.40 15.90
CA THR A 166 -6.60 -0.20 16.26
C THR A 166 -6.38 1.20 16.86
N LEU A 167 -7.05 2.22 16.34
CA LEU A 167 -7.00 3.58 16.87
C LEU A 167 -7.78 3.74 18.19
N GLY A 168 -8.73 2.85 18.46
CA GLY A 168 -9.62 2.90 19.63
C GLY A 168 -10.87 3.76 19.43
N ILE A 169 -11.23 4.03 18.18
CA ILE A 169 -12.40 4.86 17.79
C ILE A 169 -13.69 4.02 17.78
N SER A 170 -13.60 2.75 17.38
CA SER A 170 -14.75 1.85 17.29
C SER A 170 -14.39 0.44 17.69
N SER A 171 -15.33 -0.30 18.28
CA SER A 171 -15.19 -1.74 18.54
C SER A 171 -15.64 -2.61 17.35
N LYS A 172 -16.26 -2.01 16.32
CA LYS A 172 -16.78 -2.73 15.14
C LYS A 172 -15.74 -2.83 14.03
N GLN A 173 -15.75 -3.96 13.32
CA GLN A 173 -15.02 -4.12 12.06
C GLN A 173 -15.86 -3.56 10.92
N HIS A 174 -15.20 -2.89 9.97
CA HIS A 174 -15.86 -2.23 8.84
C HIS A 174 -15.54 -2.95 7.52
N ASN A 175 -15.76 -4.28 7.51
CA ASN A 175 -15.36 -5.15 6.39
C ASN A 175 -15.99 -4.73 5.05
N GLY A 176 -17.30 -4.43 5.04
CA GLY A 176 -17.99 -4.00 3.82
C GLY A 176 -17.43 -2.71 3.23
N VAL A 177 -17.13 -1.71 4.08
CA VAL A 177 -16.53 -0.45 3.65
C VAL A 177 -15.10 -0.66 3.13
N ALA A 178 -14.30 -1.44 3.85
CA ALA A 178 -12.94 -1.77 3.43
C ALA A 178 -12.93 -2.49 2.06
N LEU A 179 -13.85 -3.44 1.85
CA LEU A 179 -13.98 -4.15 0.59
C LEU A 179 -14.35 -3.22 -0.56
N ILE A 180 -15.35 -2.34 -0.38
CA ILE A 180 -15.74 -1.37 -1.40
C ILE A 180 -14.56 -0.47 -1.78
N LEU A 181 -13.85 0.09 -0.79
CA LEU A 181 -12.69 0.95 -1.04
C LEU A 181 -11.59 0.22 -1.82
N VAL A 182 -11.27 -1.02 -1.43
CA VAL A 182 -10.25 -1.83 -2.09
C VAL A 182 -10.63 -2.19 -3.52
N VAL A 183 -11.90 -2.58 -3.76
CA VAL A 183 -12.39 -2.92 -5.11
C VAL A 183 -12.35 -1.68 -6.02
N LEU A 184 -12.79 -0.52 -5.53
CA LEU A 184 -12.72 0.73 -6.30
C LEU A 184 -11.28 1.10 -6.66
N MET A 185 -10.35 1.02 -5.70
CA MET A 185 -8.94 1.26 -5.97
C MET A 185 -8.38 0.28 -6.99
N MET A 186 -8.66 -1.01 -6.83
CA MET A 186 -8.20 -2.06 -7.73
C MET A 186 -8.71 -1.83 -9.16
N ALA A 187 -10.00 -1.53 -9.32
CA ALA A 187 -10.60 -1.21 -10.61
C ALA A 187 -9.93 0.02 -11.26
N GLY A 188 -9.70 1.07 -10.48
CA GLY A 188 -9.01 2.27 -10.96
C GLY A 188 -7.59 1.97 -11.45
N TYR A 189 -6.78 1.24 -10.67
CA TYR A 189 -5.42 0.90 -11.07
C TYR A 189 -5.36 -0.04 -12.27
N VAL A 190 -6.24 -1.05 -12.32
CA VAL A 190 -6.32 -1.99 -13.44
C VAL A 190 -6.80 -1.31 -14.72
N SER A 191 -7.57 -0.22 -14.61
CA SER A 191 -8.00 0.54 -15.79
C SER A 191 -6.82 1.11 -16.59
N ILE A 192 -5.71 1.49 -15.95
CA ILE A 192 -4.54 2.09 -16.63
C ILE A 192 -3.90 1.13 -17.66
N PRO A 193 -3.43 -0.08 -17.27
CA PRO A 193 -2.85 -1.01 -18.23
C PRO A 193 -3.88 -1.55 -19.23
N LEU A 194 -5.16 -1.66 -18.86
CA LEU A 194 -6.21 -1.99 -19.83
C LEU A 194 -6.37 -0.88 -20.87
N GLY A 195 -6.31 0.39 -20.45
CA GLY A 195 -6.33 1.55 -21.35
C GLY A 195 -5.18 1.48 -22.37
N VAL A 196 -4.00 1.02 -21.97
CA VAL A 196 -2.86 0.81 -22.89
C VAL A 196 -3.12 -0.31 -23.90
N LEU A 197 -3.81 -1.39 -23.52
CA LEU A 197 -4.09 -2.50 -24.44
C LEU A 197 -5.14 -2.17 -25.51
N TYR A 198 -6.07 -1.27 -25.19
CA TYR A 198 -7.19 -0.92 -26.06
C TYR A 198 -7.08 0.48 -26.69
N ALA A 199 -5.95 1.18 -26.49
CA ALA A 199 -5.61 2.44 -27.15
C ALA A 199 -4.87 2.18 -28.47
#